data_AF-A0A0C9W6D5-F1
#
_entry.id   AF-A0A0C9W6D5-F1
#
_cell.length_a   1.000
_cell.length_b   1.000
_cell.length_c   1.000
_cell.angle_alpha   90.00
_cell.angle_beta   90.00
_cell.angle_gamma   90.00
#
_symmetry.space_group_name_H-M   'P 1'
#
loop_
_entity.id
_entity.type
_entity.pdbx_description
1 polymer ?
#
loop_
_entity_poly.entity_id
_entity_poly.type
_entity_poly.pdbx_seq_one_letter_code
_entity_poly.pdbx_strand_id
1 'polypeptide(L)'
;MPSWTREDAVYRVLALHMAQSNLVEEIFAIPPHVRVTVLVSDPELSNICLIEHVPTHPQVQKMLVRGVGHWIQLEKPGVVVNTALASVEALCPTAAL
;
A
#
# COMPACT_ATOMS: atom_id res chain seq x y z
N MET A 1 2.85 25.65 6.95
CA MET A 1 3.86 24.65 6.59
C MET A 1 3.26 23.27 6.82
N PRO A 2 3.48 22.26 5.94
CA PRO A 2 2.88 20.96 6.15
C PRO A 2 3.44 20.34 7.43
N SER A 3 2.55 19.77 8.24
CA SER A 3 2.82 19.20 9.58
C SER A 3 3.41 17.79 9.51
N TRP A 4 4.23 17.50 8.52
CA TRP A 4 4.72 16.14 8.28
C TRP A 4 5.83 15.81 9.27
N THR A 5 5.66 14.71 9.97
CA THR A 5 6.73 14.13 10.77
C THR A 5 7.82 13.59 9.85
N ARG A 6 9.01 13.33 10.42
CA ARG A 6 10.11 12.69 9.66
C ARG A 6 9.69 11.33 9.09
N GLU A 7 8.85 10.61 9.83
CA GLU A 7 8.29 9.33 9.41
C GLU A 7 7.33 9.49 8.22
N ASP A 8 6.44 10.49 8.24
CA ASP A 8 5.57 10.82 7.10
C ASP A 8 6.37 11.16 5.84
N ALA A 9 7.49 11.89 5.99
CA ALA A 9 8.38 12.22 4.88
C ALA A 9 9.05 10.97 4.30
N VAL A 10 9.53 10.06 5.15
CA VAL A 10 10.15 8.79 4.72
C VAL A 10 9.13 7.89 4.02
N TYR A 11 7.93 7.73 4.59
CA TYR A 11 6.86 6.97 3.94
C TYR A 11 6.44 7.61 2.61
N ARG A 12 6.40 8.94 2.53
CA ARG A 12 6.09 9.63 1.27
C ARG A 12 7.16 9.40 0.22
N VAL A 13 8.44 9.46 0.59
CA VAL A 13 9.55 9.20 -0.34
C VAL A 13 9.54 7.74 -0.79
N LEU A 14 9.33 6.78 0.12
CA LEU A 14 9.15 5.37 -0.22
C LEU A 14 7.97 5.15 -1.16
N ALA A 15 6.80 5.73 -0.87
CA ALA A 15 5.62 5.63 -1.71
C ALA A 15 5.84 6.23 -3.11
N LEU A 16 6.58 7.34 -3.21
CA LEU A 16 6.96 7.96 -4.49
C LEU A 16 7.95 7.10 -5.29
N HIS A 17 8.89 6.42 -4.62
CA HIS A 17 9.88 5.55 -5.29
C HIS A 17 9.30 4.19 -5.67
N MET A 18 8.34 3.66 -4.91
CA MET A 18 7.60 2.42 -5.27
C MET A 18 6.74 2.58 -6.53
N ALA A 19 6.48 3.82 -6.99
CA ALA A 19 5.83 4.08 -8.28
C ALA A 19 6.79 3.88 -9.47
N GLN A 20 8.08 3.66 -9.24
CA GLN A 20 9.08 3.37 -10.29
C GLN A 20 9.31 1.86 -10.39
N SER A 21 8.87 1.27 -11.49
CA SER A 21 8.83 -0.19 -11.71
C SER A 21 10.19 -0.89 -11.62
N ASN A 22 11.29 -0.18 -11.90
CA ASN A 22 12.64 -0.72 -11.84
C ASN A 22 13.23 -0.83 -10.42
N LEU A 23 12.62 -0.19 -9.42
CA LEU A 23 13.05 -0.28 -8.00
C LEU A 23 12.31 -1.37 -7.23
N VAL A 24 11.16 -1.82 -7.73
CA VAL A 24 10.30 -2.78 -7.04
C VAL A 24 10.89 -4.20 -7.06
N GLU A 25 11.69 -4.56 -8.07
CA GLU A 25 12.33 -5.89 -8.15
C GLU A 25 13.32 -6.16 -7.00
N GLU A 26 13.96 -5.15 -6.42
CA GLU A 26 14.95 -5.32 -5.34
C GLU A 26 14.35 -5.30 -3.92
N ILE A 27 13.09 -4.87 -3.74
CA ILE A 27 12.47 -4.66 -2.43
C ILE A 27 11.90 -5.97 -1.82
N PHE A 28 11.89 -7.08 -2.55
CA PHE A 28 11.19 -8.31 -2.13
C PHE A 28 11.91 -9.21 -1.12
N ALA A 29 13.02 -8.78 -0.53
CA ALA A 29 13.47 -9.38 0.73
C ALA A 29 12.57 -8.91 1.89
N ILE A 30 11.28 -9.25 1.84
CA ILE A 30 10.30 -8.89 2.86
C ILE A 30 10.66 -9.68 4.13
N PRO A 31 10.98 -9.03 5.26
CA PRO A 31 11.26 -9.75 6.49
C PRO A 31 10.08 -10.64 6.90
N PRO A 32 10.30 -11.84 7.49
CA PRO A 32 9.22 -12.81 7.73
C PRO A 32 8.04 -12.29 8.57
N HIS A 33 8.29 -11.27 9.40
CA HIS A 33 7.30 -10.65 10.28
C HIS A 33 6.56 -9.46 9.64
N VAL A 34 6.90 -9.08 8.41
CA VAL A 34 6.27 -7.99 7.67
C VAL A 34 5.20 -8.56 6.74
N ARG A 35 4.02 -7.93 6.73
CA ARG A 35 2.99 -8.13 5.73
C ARG A 35 2.80 -6.84 4.94
N VAL A 36 2.62 -6.96 3.63
CA VAL A 36 2.47 -5.82 2.72
C VAL A 36 1.11 -5.89 2.07
N THR A 37 0.37 -4.79 2.12
CA THR A 37 -0.89 -4.64 1.37
C THR A 37 -0.70 -3.56 0.32
N VAL A 38 -0.84 -3.93 -0.95
CA VAL A 38 -0.75 -3.04 -2.10
C VAL A 38 -2.15 -2.66 -2.56
N LEU A 39 -2.48 -1.38 -2.47
CA LEU A 39 -3.69 -0.82 -3.07
C LEU A 39 -3.40 -0.39 -4.50
N VAL A 40 -4.12 -0.94 -5.46
CA VAL A 40 -3.95 -0.70 -6.89
C VAL A 40 -5.13 0.14 -7.40
N SER A 41 -4.83 1.17 -8.19
CA SER A 41 -5.84 2.08 -8.76
C SER A 41 -6.71 1.40 -9.81
N ASP A 42 -7.85 2.01 -10.12
CA ASP A 42 -8.73 1.53 -11.19
C ASP A 42 -8.01 1.66 -12.54
N PRO A 43 -7.85 0.56 -13.33
CA PRO A 43 -7.19 0.63 -14.63
C PRO A 43 -7.89 1.57 -15.62
N GLU A 44 -9.18 1.87 -15.42
CA GLU A 44 -9.90 2.84 -16.25
C GLU A 44 -9.49 4.29 -15.98
N LEU A 45 -8.91 4.57 -14.81
CA LEU A 45 -8.54 5.92 -14.36
C LEU A 45 -7.02 6.12 -14.21
N SER A 46 -6.26 5.04 -14.06
CA SER A 46 -4.79 5.09 -14.09
C SER A 46 -4.19 3.76 -14.56
N ASN A 47 -3.26 3.83 -15.51
CA ASN A 47 -2.53 2.69 -16.06
C ASN A 47 -1.09 2.58 -15.54
N ILE A 48 -0.72 3.34 -14.51
CA ILE A 48 0.66 3.37 -13.97
C ILE A 48 1.03 2.02 -13.34
N CYS A 49 0.11 1.43 -12.58
CA CYS A 49 0.29 0.11 -11.97
C CYS A 49 -1.01 -0.67 -12.13
N LEU A 50 -0.93 -1.80 -12.84
CA LEU A 50 -2.02 -2.74 -12.98
C LEU A 50 -1.89 -3.85 -11.93
N ILE A 51 -2.99 -4.48 -11.53
CA ILE A 51 -2.97 -5.48 -10.44
C ILE A 51 -2.12 -6.72 -10.78
N GLU A 52 -1.99 -7.01 -12.07
CA GLU A 52 -1.11 -8.02 -12.65
C GLU A 52 0.38 -7.68 -12.50
N HIS A 53 0.75 -6.41 -12.39
CA HIS A 53 2.15 -6.01 -12.14
C HIS A 53 2.59 -6.27 -10.70
N VAL A 54 1.64 -6.43 -9.76
CA VAL A 54 1.95 -6.75 -8.37
C VAL A 54 2.22 -8.26 -8.25
N PRO A 55 3.43 -8.67 -7.82
CA PRO A 55 3.80 -10.07 -7.80
C PRO A 55 2.99 -10.87 -6.77
N THR A 56 2.79 -12.15 -7.07
CA THR A 56 2.20 -13.09 -6.13
C THR A 56 3.26 -13.52 -5.12
N HIS A 57 3.08 -13.13 -3.86
CA HIS A 57 4.00 -13.48 -2.77
C HIS A 57 3.21 -13.79 -1.48
N PRO A 58 3.61 -14.78 -0.65
CA PRO A 58 2.87 -15.15 0.56
C PRO A 58 2.64 -14.01 1.55
N GLN A 59 3.53 -13.02 1.57
CA GLN A 59 3.46 -11.84 2.45
C GLN A 59 2.84 -10.60 1.79
N VAL A 60 2.43 -10.70 0.51
CA VAL A 60 1.87 -9.57 -0.25
C VAL A 60 0.41 -9.84 -0.56
N GLN A 61 -0.45 -8.96 -0.04
CA GLN A 61 -1.84 -8.84 -0.44
C GLN A 61 -1.99 -7.72 -1.45
N LYS A 62 -2.80 -7.91 -2.49
CA LYS A 62 -3.13 -6.88 -3.48
C LYS A 62 -4.63 -6.66 -3.56
N MET A 63 -5.05 -5.40 -3.63
CA MET A 63 -6.46 -5.03 -3.70
C MET A 63 -6.67 -3.96 -4.77
N LEU A 64 -7.61 -4.22 -5.69
CA LEU A 64 -8.06 -3.23 -6.66
C LEU A 64 -9.05 -2.26 -5.99
N VAL A 65 -8.76 -0.97 -6.06
CA VAL A 65 -9.67 0.08 -5.61
C VAL A 65 -10.34 0.69 -6.84
N ARG A 66 -11.64 0.40 -7.01
CA ARG A 66 -12.44 0.91 -8.13
C ARG A 66 -12.71 2.41 -8.00
N GLY A 67 -12.81 3.09 -9.14
CA GLY A 67 -13.17 4.51 -9.23
C GLY A 67 -12.17 5.46 -8.57
N VAL A 68 -10.88 5.12 -8.56
CA VAL A 68 -9.78 6.02 -8.15
C VAL A 68 -8.62 5.95 -9.12
N GLY A 69 -7.94 7.07 -9.32
CA GLY A 69 -6.68 7.17 -10.06
C GLY A 69 -5.47 6.86 -9.19
N HIS A 70 -4.31 7.37 -9.61
CA HIS A 70 -3.01 7.08 -8.99
C HIS A 70 -2.92 7.56 -7.53
N TRP A 71 -3.66 8.61 -7.16
CA TRP A 71 -3.55 9.26 -5.86
C TRP A 71 -4.64 8.75 -4.90
N ILE A 72 -4.72 7.44 -4.72
CA ILE A 72 -5.72 6.76 -3.88
C ILE A 72 -5.84 7.39 -2.47
N GLN A 73 -4.72 7.80 -1.88
CA GLN A 73 -4.68 8.45 -0.56
C GLN A 73 -5.32 9.83 -0.52
N LEU A 74 -5.41 10.53 -1.65
CA LEU A 74 -6.10 11.82 -1.76
C LEU A 74 -7.57 11.61 -2.16
N GLU A 75 -7.84 10.66 -3.05
CA GLU A 75 -9.17 10.43 -3.64
C GLU A 75 -10.08 9.62 -2.70
N LYS A 76 -9.54 8.61 -2.01
CA LYS A 76 -10.25 7.75 -1.05
C LYS A 76 -9.41 7.51 0.20
N PRO A 77 -9.14 8.56 1.01
CA PRO A 77 -8.34 8.44 2.24
C PRO A 77 -8.91 7.39 3.22
N GLY A 78 -10.24 7.25 3.29
CA GLY A 78 -10.89 6.24 4.13
C GLY A 78 -10.53 4.81 3.75
N VAL A 79 -10.32 4.50 2.46
CA VAL A 79 -9.88 3.17 2.02
C VAL A 79 -8.48 2.87 2.55
N VAL A 80 -7.57 3.86 2.49
CA VAL A 80 -6.20 3.73 2.99
C VAL A 80 -6.21 3.49 4.50
N VAL A 81 -6.93 4.32 5.26
CA VAL A 81 -7.01 4.21 6.72
C VAL A 81 -7.64 2.89 7.16
N ASN A 82 -8.78 2.52 6.58
CA ASN A 82 -9.46 1.27 6.95
C ASN A 82 -8.62 0.03 6.59
N THR A 83 -7.89 0.07 5.48
CA THR A 83 -6.96 -1.02 5.11
C THR A 83 -5.82 -1.15 6.11
N ALA A 84 -5.25 -0.02 6.54
CA ALA A 84 -4.20 0.00 7.54
C ALA A 84 -4.71 -0.53 8.90
N LEU A 85 -5.88 -0.07 9.35
CA LEU A 85 -6.49 -0.52 10.61
C LEU A 85 -6.81 -2.02 10.58
N ALA A 86 -7.44 -2.53 9.52
CA ALA A 86 -7.72 -3.95 9.36
C ALA A 86 -6.43 -4.80 9.37
N SER A 87 -5.33 -4.26 8.84
CA SER A 87 -4.02 -4.94 8.89
C SER A 87 -3.47 -5.02 10.32
N VAL A 88 -3.67 -3.98 11.13
CA VAL A 88 -3.28 -3.97 12.55
C VAL A 88 -4.14 -4.92 13.38
N GLU A 89 -5.46 -4.91 13.16
CA GLU A 89 -6.40 -5.83 13.82
C GLU A 89 -6.07 -7.29 13.54
N ALA A 90 -5.69 -7.63 12.31
CA ALA A 90 -5.26 -8.97 11.95
C ALA A 90 -3.94 -9.41 12.64
N LEU A 91 -3.12 -8.47 13.09
CA LEU A 91 -1.86 -8.74 13.82
C LEU A 91 -2.06 -8.82 15.34
N CYS A 92 -3.07 -8.14 15.87
CA CYS A 92 -3.48 -8.19 17.27
C CYS A 92 -4.87 -8.85 17.37
N PRO A 93 -4.98 -10.18 17.24
CA PRO A 93 -6.22 -10.87 17.60
C PRO A 93 -6.45 -10.56 19.07
N THR A 94 -7.50 -9.77 19.35
CA THR A 94 -7.87 -9.42 20.72
C THR A 94 -7.99 -10.72 21.50
N ALA A 95 -7.26 -10.82 22.61
CA ALA A 95 -7.50 -11.85 23.60
C ALA A 95 -8.98 -11.75 23.98
N ALA A 96 -9.79 -12.70 23.51
CA ALA A 96 -11.15 -12.86 23.98
C ALA A 96 -11.04 -13.30 25.45
N LEU A 97 -11.26 -12.35 26.37
CA LEU A 97 -11.61 -12.60 27.77
C LEU A 97 -13.08 -12.99 27.85
#